data_AF-A0A961VFN9-F1
#
_entry.id   AF-A0A961VFN9-F1
#
_cell.length_a   1.000
_cell.length_b   1.000
_cell.length_c   1.000
_cell.angle_alpha   90.00
_cell.angle_beta   90.00
_cell.angle_gamma   90.00
#
_symmetry.space_group_name_H-M   'P 1'
#
loop_
_entity.id
_entity.type
_entity.pdbx_description
1 polymer ?
#
loop_
_entity_poly.entity_id
_entity_poly.type
_entity_poly.pdbx_seq_one_letter_code
_entity_poly.pdbx_strand_id
1 'polypeptide(L)'
;MRSIVLAAAILVSAGAAEAAVPRVNATCPGNITVHADQGGPVYINGREAELQTYNKNYYEARRGHVTISLTVKPDGTPDVSYTRGRDSGVCQVVASGNRPGGNGNGGNGGGNNNWGNNGGGNGPNRNPDYADGMSGGPDYWRVTDVPRNDTLNVRRGPGTNYAVLGELNNGDIVRNRGCKRVGQSRWCEIEAGEARRRGWVNGNFLRESGPPR
;
A
#
# COMPACT_ATOMS: atom_id res chain seq x y z
N MET A 1 25.93 55.92 -30.13
CA MET A 1 26.46 54.73 -29.43
C MET A 1 25.44 54.32 -28.38
N ARG A 2 25.11 53.01 -28.28
CA ARG A 2 24.07 52.34 -27.44
C ARG A 2 22.90 51.82 -28.28
N SER A 3 22.47 50.57 -28.26
CA SER A 3 22.99 49.32 -27.71
C SER A 3 22.26 48.23 -28.50
N ILE A 4 22.97 47.35 -29.23
CA ILE A 4 22.35 46.14 -29.80
C ILE A 4 22.57 45.04 -28.77
N VAL A 5 21.54 44.75 -27.98
CA VAL A 5 21.54 43.59 -27.09
C VAL A 5 21.27 42.37 -27.97
N LEU A 6 22.33 41.62 -28.29
CA LEU A 6 22.22 40.27 -28.83
C LEU A 6 21.68 39.36 -27.73
N ALA A 7 20.40 39.01 -27.81
CA ALA A 7 19.84 37.90 -27.07
C ALA A 7 20.38 36.60 -27.69
N ALA A 8 21.47 36.07 -27.13
CA ALA A 8 21.90 34.72 -27.43
C ALA A 8 20.85 33.75 -26.89
N ALA A 9 20.16 33.06 -27.79
CA ALA A 9 19.23 31.99 -27.46
C ALA A 9 20.00 30.86 -26.76
N ILE A 10 19.79 30.74 -25.44
CA ILE A 10 20.23 29.59 -24.66
C ILE A 10 19.32 28.43 -25.08
N LEU A 11 19.84 27.52 -25.91
CA LEU A 11 19.26 26.20 -26.11
C LEU A 11 19.38 25.45 -24.78
N VAL A 12 18.29 25.40 -24.03
CA VAL A 12 18.16 24.53 -22.86
C VAL A 12 18.06 23.09 -23.38
N SER A 13 19.20 22.41 -23.44
CA SER A 13 19.23 20.96 -23.58
C SER A 13 18.73 20.35 -22.27
N ALA A 14 17.44 20.03 -22.21
CA ALA A 14 16.88 19.18 -21.17
C ALA A 14 17.36 17.74 -21.40
N GLY A 15 18.59 17.45 -20.99
CA GLY A 15 19.04 16.08 -20.80
C GLY A 15 18.33 15.49 -19.58
N ALA A 16 17.13 14.93 -19.77
CA ALA A 16 16.51 14.09 -18.75
C ALA A 16 17.22 12.73 -18.76
N ALA A 17 18.40 12.67 -18.13
CA ALA A 17 18.93 11.37 -17.71
C ALA A 17 18.02 10.85 -16.60
N GLU A 18 17.34 9.76 -16.89
CA GLU A 18 16.23 9.20 -16.12
C GLU A 18 16.69 8.71 -14.75
N ALA A 19 16.79 9.60 -13.77
CA ALA A 19 16.60 9.25 -12.38
C ALA A 19 15.08 9.13 -12.13
N ALA A 20 14.46 8.14 -12.78
CA ALA A 20 13.05 7.86 -12.61
C ALA A 20 12.82 7.48 -11.14
N VAL A 21 12.00 8.25 -10.42
CA VAL A 21 11.59 7.90 -9.07
C VAL A 21 11.05 6.47 -9.12
N PRO A 22 11.52 5.56 -8.24
CA PRO A 22 11.05 4.21 -8.24
C PRO A 22 9.57 4.18 -7.86
N ARG A 23 8.83 3.23 -8.42
CA ARG A 23 7.45 3.02 -8.00
C ARG A 23 7.43 2.58 -6.54
N VAL A 24 6.79 3.37 -5.69
CA VAL A 24 6.69 3.10 -4.25
C VAL A 24 5.32 3.47 -3.71
N ASN A 25 4.79 2.60 -2.85
CA ASN A 25 3.66 2.92 -1.98
C ASN A 25 4.12 2.70 -0.54
N ALA A 26 3.99 3.74 0.29
CA ALA A 26 4.44 3.70 1.67
C ALA A 26 3.47 4.45 2.59
N THR A 27 3.36 3.97 3.83
CA THR A 27 2.60 4.63 4.89
C THR A 27 3.53 5.01 6.03
N CYS A 28 3.59 6.30 6.34
CA CYS A 28 4.40 6.81 7.44
C CYS A 28 3.51 7.12 8.66
N PRO A 29 4.06 7.02 9.88
CA PRO A 29 3.36 7.41 11.10
C PRO A 29 2.75 8.82 11.02
N GLY A 30 1.59 8.98 11.67
CA GLY A 30 0.83 10.24 11.62
C GLY A 30 -0.10 10.37 10.41
N ASN A 31 -0.55 9.24 9.84
CA ASN A 31 -1.46 9.18 8.68
C ASN A 31 -0.90 9.88 7.44
N ILE A 32 0.40 9.68 7.17
CA ILE A 32 1.03 10.19 5.97
C ILE A 32 1.08 9.05 4.94
N THR A 33 0.42 9.23 3.82
CA THR A 33 0.50 8.28 2.70
C THR A 33 1.43 8.83 1.63
N VAL A 34 2.29 7.95 1.10
CA VAL A 34 3.25 8.26 0.05
C VAL A 34 2.97 7.35 -1.14
N HIS A 35 2.81 7.95 -2.31
CA HIS A 35 2.61 7.23 -3.55
C HIS A 35 3.51 7.84 -4.63
N ALA A 36 4.31 7.01 -5.29
CA ALA A 36 5.09 7.41 -6.44
C ALA A 36 4.92 6.36 -7.54
N ASP A 37 4.61 6.83 -8.74
CA ASP A 37 4.67 6.01 -9.95
C ASP A 37 6.07 6.06 -10.55
N GLN A 38 6.43 5.02 -11.31
CA GLN A 38 7.76 4.93 -11.92
C GLN A 38 8.00 6.10 -12.87
N GLY A 39 8.99 6.93 -12.57
CA GLY A 39 9.29 8.14 -13.34
C GLY A 39 8.21 9.23 -13.28
N GLY A 40 7.21 9.06 -12.42
CA GLY A 40 6.12 9.99 -12.20
C GLY A 40 6.35 10.91 -10.98
N PRO A 41 5.41 11.84 -10.73
CA PRO A 41 5.44 12.68 -9.55
C PRO A 41 5.20 11.88 -8.27
N VAL A 42 5.67 12.41 -7.15
CA VAL A 42 5.43 11.84 -5.81
C VAL A 42 4.23 12.54 -5.18
N TYR A 43 3.32 11.77 -4.61
CA TYR A 43 2.14 12.23 -3.90
C TYR A 43 2.29 11.99 -2.40
N ILE A 44 1.98 13.02 -1.60
CA ILE A 44 1.89 12.93 -0.14
C ILE A 44 0.46 13.27 0.28
N ASN A 45 -0.23 12.33 0.92
CA ASN A 45 -1.66 12.43 1.26
C ASN A 45 -2.55 12.69 0.03
N GLY A 46 -2.25 12.03 -1.09
CA GLY A 46 -3.01 12.12 -2.34
C GLY A 46 -2.84 13.44 -3.10
N ARG A 47 -1.93 14.32 -2.66
CA ARG A 47 -1.61 15.57 -3.34
C ARG A 47 -0.16 15.56 -3.78
N GLU A 48 0.09 16.07 -4.97
CA GLU A 48 1.43 16.15 -5.54
C GLU A 48 2.36 16.95 -4.62
N ALA A 49 3.56 16.40 -4.42
CA ALA A 49 4.62 16.95 -3.59
C ALA A 49 5.72 17.53 -4.49
N GLU A 50 6.45 18.51 -3.96
CA GLU A 50 7.61 19.06 -4.64
C GLU A 50 8.77 18.06 -4.55
N LEU A 51 9.15 17.50 -5.69
CA LEU A 51 10.22 16.50 -5.77
C LEU A 51 11.57 17.17 -6.02
N GLN A 52 12.52 16.93 -5.14
CA GLN A 52 13.92 17.26 -5.30
C GLN A 52 14.74 15.98 -5.47
N THR A 53 15.41 15.85 -6.61
CA THR A 53 16.28 14.71 -6.90
C THR A 53 17.72 15.10 -6.59
N TYR A 54 18.36 14.40 -5.65
CA TYR A 54 19.77 14.62 -5.34
C TYR A 54 20.67 13.71 -6.17
N ASN A 55 20.25 12.46 -6.35
CA ASN A 55 20.88 11.48 -7.23
C ASN A 55 19.92 10.31 -7.51
N LYS A 56 20.37 9.36 -8.32
CA LYS A 56 19.61 8.16 -8.72
C LYS A 56 19.21 7.22 -7.56
N ASN A 57 19.81 7.38 -6.38
CA ASN A 57 19.56 6.55 -5.21
C ASN A 57 18.94 7.35 -4.05
N TYR A 58 18.74 8.67 -4.18
CA TYR A 58 18.22 9.51 -3.10
C TYR A 58 17.36 10.67 -3.64
N TYR A 59 16.12 10.71 -3.16
CA TYR A 59 15.08 11.64 -3.58
C TYR A 59 14.39 12.22 -2.35
N GLU A 60 13.97 13.48 -2.42
CA GLU A 60 13.15 14.09 -1.38
C GLU A 60 11.86 14.66 -1.96
N ALA A 61 10.72 14.30 -1.39
CA ALA A 61 9.43 14.86 -1.73
C ALA A 61 8.92 15.72 -0.57
N ARG A 62 8.64 16.99 -0.83
CA ARG A 62 8.24 17.98 0.18
C ARG A 62 6.82 18.43 -0.03
N ARG A 63 6.07 18.49 1.07
CA ARG A 63 4.71 19.01 1.05
C ARG A 63 4.33 19.63 2.39
N GLY A 64 4.23 20.95 2.42
CA GLY A 64 4.00 21.70 3.65
C GLY A 64 5.12 21.46 4.65
N HIS A 65 4.79 20.97 5.85
CA HIS A 65 5.77 20.65 6.89
C HIS A 65 6.28 19.20 6.86
N VAL A 66 5.91 18.42 5.85
CA VAL A 66 6.34 17.02 5.70
C VAL A 66 7.39 16.92 4.61
N THR A 67 8.53 16.31 4.93
CA THR A 67 9.54 15.89 3.97
C THR A 67 9.61 14.37 3.98
N ILE A 68 9.51 13.76 2.82
CA ILE A 68 9.72 12.33 2.60
C ILE A 68 11.09 12.15 1.96
N SER A 69 11.91 11.29 2.54
CA SER A 69 13.23 10.93 2.01
C SER A 69 13.15 9.50 1.50
N LEU A 70 13.37 9.32 0.21
CA LEU A 70 13.32 8.03 -0.47
C LEU A 70 14.72 7.64 -0.93
N THR A 71 15.18 6.48 -0.45
CA THR A 71 16.52 5.95 -0.75
C THR A 71 16.39 4.63 -1.49
N VAL A 72 17.06 4.47 -2.64
CA VAL A 72 17.14 3.19 -3.33
C VAL A 72 18.42 2.48 -2.90
N LYS A 73 18.26 1.35 -2.21
CA LYS A 73 19.37 0.50 -1.80
C LYS A 73 20.03 -0.17 -3.02
N PRO A 74 21.28 -0.68 -2.88
CA PRO A 74 21.98 -1.35 -3.98
C PRO A 74 21.26 -2.57 -4.56
N ASP A 75 20.39 -3.21 -3.76
CA ASP A 75 19.52 -4.32 -4.16
C ASP A 75 18.27 -3.87 -4.95
N GLY A 76 18.15 -2.57 -5.24
CA GLY A 76 17.00 -1.96 -5.93
C GLY A 76 15.77 -1.76 -5.05
N THR A 77 15.84 -2.08 -3.75
CA THR A 77 14.72 -1.88 -2.84
C THR A 77 14.68 -0.43 -2.33
N PRO A 78 13.52 0.24 -2.39
CA PRO A 78 13.36 1.58 -1.82
C PRO A 78 13.13 1.48 -0.30
N ASP A 79 13.85 2.32 0.43
CA ASP A 79 13.64 2.68 1.82
C ASP A 79 13.02 4.08 1.86
N VAL A 80 11.99 4.27 2.69
CA VAL A 80 11.25 5.53 2.77
C VAL A 80 11.21 5.98 4.22
N SER A 81 11.58 7.22 4.46
CA SER A 81 11.49 7.87 5.77
C SER A 81 10.79 9.22 5.66
N TYR A 82 10.31 9.74 6.79
CA TYR A 82 9.65 11.03 6.85
C TYR A 82 10.21 11.90 7.99
N THR A 83 10.08 13.20 7.80
CA THR A 83 10.25 14.22 8.84
C THR A 83 9.09 15.20 8.79
N ARG A 84 8.56 15.55 9.96
CA ARG A 84 7.48 16.52 10.17
C ARG A 84 7.79 17.37 11.39
N GLY A 85 8.46 18.51 11.20
CA GLY A 85 8.91 19.36 12.32
C GLY A 85 9.90 18.60 13.21
N ARG A 86 9.48 18.23 14.44
CA ARG A 86 10.28 17.42 15.37
C ARG A 86 9.99 15.92 15.30
N ASP A 87 8.95 15.51 14.56
CA ASP A 87 8.61 14.10 14.35
C ASP A 87 9.43 13.52 13.19
N SER A 88 10.00 12.34 13.35
CA SER A 88 10.68 11.61 12.28
C SER A 88 10.50 10.11 12.44
N GLY A 89 10.62 9.37 11.34
CA GLY A 89 10.53 7.91 11.38
C GLY A 89 10.62 7.27 10.01
N VAL A 90 10.58 5.94 10.01
CA VAL A 90 10.59 5.12 8.79
C VAL A 90 9.15 4.82 8.39
N CYS A 91 8.88 4.84 7.09
CA CYS A 91 7.58 4.50 6.53
C CYS A 91 7.54 3.00 6.23
N GLN A 92 6.38 2.39 6.46
CA GLN A 92 6.14 1.02 6.04
C GLN A 92 5.91 0.98 4.53
N VAL A 93 6.83 0.38 3.80
CA VAL A 93 6.73 0.25 2.36
C VAL A 93 5.91 -0.98 2.00
N VAL A 94 4.75 -0.77 1.39
CA VAL A 94 3.75 -1.81 1.09
C VAL A 94 3.80 -2.28 -0.37
N ALA A 95 4.42 -1.50 -1.25
CA ALA A 95 4.78 -1.92 -2.60
C ALA A 95 6.03 -1.19 -3.09
N SER A 96 6.99 -1.95 -3.61
CA SER A 96 8.29 -1.45 -4.06
C SER A 96 8.67 -2.12 -5.37
N GLY A 97 8.84 -1.36 -6.45
CA GLY A 97 9.14 -1.95 -7.75
C GLY A 97 10.03 -1.11 -8.65
N ASN A 98 11.32 -1.47 -8.71
CA ASN A 98 12.06 -1.59 -9.96
C ASN A 98 12.68 -2.99 -10.01
N ARG A 99 11.86 -4.03 -10.18
CA ARG A 99 12.34 -5.42 -10.30
C ARG A 99 12.42 -5.80 -11.78
N PRO A 100 13.62 -5.92 -12.38
CA PRO A 100 13.76 -6.59 -13.66
C PRO A 100 13.59 -8.10 -13.43
N GLY A 101 12.45 -8.65 -13.86
CA GLY A 101 12.18 -10.08 -14.06
C GLY A 101 12.56 -11.07 -12.95
N GLY A 102 11.57 -11.63 -12.23
CA GLY A 102 11.82 -12.79 -11.38
C GLY A 102 10.61 -13.29 -10.60
N ASN A 103 10.00 -14.36 -11.10
CA ASN A 103 9.18 -15.28 -10.32
C ASN A 103 10.04 -15.91 -9.20
N GLY A 104 9.54 -16.05 -7.98
CA GLY A 104 10.15 -16.93 -6.98
C GLY A 104 10.08 -16.46 -5.53
N ASN A 105 9.33 -17.23 -4.76
CA ASN A 105 9.30 -17.35 -3.30
C ASN A 105 10.68 -17.28 -2.60
N GLY A 106 10.73 -16.68 -1.40
CA GLY A 106 11.87 -16.66 -0.48
C GLY A 106 11.78 -15.43 0.42
N GLY A 107 11.41 -15.48 1.69
CA GLY A 107 11.82 -16.46 2.68
C GLY A 107 12.80 -15.78 3.64
N ASN A 108 12.24 -15.28 4.75
CA ASN A 108 12.80 -15.13 6.09
C ASN A 108 14.33 -14.97 6.30
N GLY A 109 14.68 -13.95 7.09
CA GLY A 109 15.86 -13.92 7.96
C GLY A 109 16.52 -12.54 7.99
N GLY A 110 16.71 -11.85 9.12
CA GLY A 110 16.51 -12.19 10.52
C GLY A 110 17.23 -11.17 11.41
N GLY A 111 16.91 -11.16 12.72
CA GLY A 111 17.58 -10.41 13.79
C GLY A 111 16.58 -9.77 14.75
N ASN A 112 15.97 -10.53 15.68
CA ASN A 112 16.39 -10.88 17.06
C ASN A 112 16.05 -9.74 18.07
N ASN A 113 15.65 -9.93 19.33
CA ASN A 113 15.70 -11.08 20.24
C ASN A 113 14.73 -10.89 21.44
N ASN A 114 14.22 -12.03 21.92
CA ASN A 114 13.85 -12.37 23.31
C ASN A 114 12.40 -12.14 23.82
N TRP A 115 11.72 -13.28 23.99
CA TRP A 115 10.50 -13.48 24.77
C TRP A 115 10.85 -13.42 26.28
N GLY A 116 10.32 -12.42 26.98
CA GLY A 116 10.32 -12.35 28.44
C GLY A 116 8.89 -12.25 28.95
N ASN A 117 8.40 -13.34 29.54
CA ASN A 117 7.09 -13.45 30.17
C ASN A 117 7.13 -12.80 31.56
N ASN A 118 6.39 -11.71 31.82
CA ASN A 118 5.69 -11.48 33.11
C ASN A 118 4.72 -10.28 33.06
N GLY A 119 3.49 -10.50 33.53
CA GLY A 119 2.75 -9.59 34.39
C GLY A 119 2.08 -8.34 33.78
N GLY A 120 0.75 -8.43 33.61
CA GLY A 120 -0.22 -7.39 34.01
C GLY A 120 -0.10 -5.98 33.43
N GLY A 121 -1.06 -5.58 32.60
CA GLY A 121 -1.24 -4.15 32.30
C GLY A 121 -2.27 -3.87 31.21
N ASN A 122 -3.42 -3.34 31.62
CA ASN A 122 -4.47 -2.79 30.78
C ASN A 122 -3.93 -1.66 29.88
N GLY A 123 -4.15 -1.71 28.55
CA GLY A 123 -3.72 -0.66 27.60
C GLY A 123 -4.32 -0.79 26.19
N PRO A 124 -4.85 0.29 25.58
CA PRO A 124 -5.56 0.26 24.30
C PRO A 124 -4.62 0.57 23.13
N ASN A 125 -3.83 -0.40 22.67
CA ASN A 125 -3.13 -0.25 21.39
C ASN A 125 -2.87 -1.62 20.74
N ARG A 126 -3.71 -1.99 19.78
CA ARG A 126 -3.43 -3.03 18.79
C ARG A 126 -3.73 -2.41 17.45
N ASN A 127 -2.73 -1.78 16.86
CA ASN A 127 -2.79 -1.22 15.52
C ASN A 127 -3.15 -2.35 14.52
N PRO A 128 -4.37 -2.39 13.96
CA PRO A 128 -4.69 -3.29 12.87
C PRO A 128 -4.35 -2.51 11.60
N ASP A 129 -3.26 -2.89 10.96
CA ASP A 129 -2.77 -2.35 9.70
C ASP A 129 -3.94 -2.15 8.73
N TYR A 130 -4.22 -0.88 8.42
CA TYR A 130 -5.23 -0.41 7.48
C TYR A 130 -4.63 -0.53 6.07
N ALA A 131 -5.00 -1.57 5.32
CA ALA A 131 -4.62 -1.70 3.92
C ALA A 131 -5.56 -0.88 3.03
N ASP A 132 -4.94 0.10 2.38
CA ASP A 132 -5.43 0.83 1.24
C ASP A 132 -5.45 -0.05 -0.02
N GLY A 133 -6.37 0.27 -0.92
CA GLY A 133 -6.82 -0.63 -1.97
C GLY A 133 -5.77 -0.98 -3.03
N MET A 134 -5.76 -2.28 -3.37
CA MET A 134 -5.49 -2.87 -4.68
C MET A 134 -4.07 -3.43 -4.99
N SER A 135 -3.13 -3.54 -4.05
CA SER A 135 -1.92 -4.37 -4.28
C SER A 135 -1.30 -5.09 -3.07
N GLY A 136 -1.90 -5.01 -1.89
CA GLY A 136 -1.44 -5.75 -0.71
C GLY A 136 -2.54 -5.84 0.34
N GLY A 137 -3.69 -6.40 -0.03
CA GLY A 137 -4.79 -6.60 0.91
C GLY A 137 -4.43 -7.61 2.00
N PRO A 138 -5.16 -7.62 3.13
CA PRO A 138 -4.90 -8.56 4.22
C PRO A 138 -4.97 -10.00 3.73
N ASP A 139 -4.22 -10.91 4.34
CA ASP A 139 -4.28 -12.34 4.03
C ASP A 139 -5.67 -12.94 4.33
N TYR A 140 -6.40 -12.31 5.26
CA TYR A 140 -7.73 -12.72 5.68
C TYR A 140 -8.70 -11.55 5.80
N TRP A 141 -9.95 -11.82 5.46
CA TRP A 141 -11.07 -10.93 5.72
C TRP A 141 -11.95 -11.51 6.82
N ARG A 142 -12.48 -10.64 7.68
CA ARG A 142 -13.59 -10.93 8.55
C ARG A 142 -14.88 -10.35 7.96
N VAL A 143 -15.95 -11.11 7.99
CA VAL A 143 -17.29 -10.65 7.61
C VAL A 143 -17.85 -9.75 8.71
N THR A 144 -18.28 -8.54 8.35
CA THR A 144 -18.87 -7.57 9.26
C THR A 144 -20.03 -6.82 8.61
N ASP A 145 -20.82 -6.14 9.43
CA ASP A 145 -21.86 -5.19 9.00
C ASP A 145 -22.97 -5.82 8.13
N VAL A 146 -23.11 -7.15 8.16
CA VAL A 146 -24.29 -7.84 7.63
C VAL A 146 -25.46 -7.61 8.60
N PRO A 147 -26.68 -7.29 8.13
CA PRO A 147 -27.84 -7.10 9.00
C PRO A 147 -28.10 -8.28 9.95
N ARG A 148 -28.73 -8.01 11.09
CA ARG A 148 -29.15 -9.09 12.02
C ARG A 148 -30.10 -10.05 11.30
N ASN A 149 -29.87 -11.35 11.48
CA ASN A 149 -30.59 -12.45 10.81
C ASN A 149 -30.39 -12.52 9.29
N ASP A 150 -29.31 -11.95 8.76
CA ASP A 150 -28.94 -12.02 7.36
C ASP A 150 -27.52 -12.60 7.20
N THR A 151 -27.15 -12.96 5.97
CA THR A 151 -25.88 -13.60 5.63
C THR A 151 -25.19 -12.88 4.46
N LEU A 152 -23.87 -13.01 4.40
CA LEU A 152 -23.10 -12.56 3.23
C LEU A 152 -23.07 -13.67 2.17
N ASN A 153 -23.73 -13.41 1.06
CA ASN A 153 -23.74 -14.31 -0.09
C ASN A 153 -22.35 -14.45 -0.74
N VAL A 154 -21.87 -15.69 -0.87
CA VAL A 154 -20.71 -16.09 -1.66
C VAL A 154 -21.18 -16.47 -3.06
N ARG A 155 -20.68 -15.80 -4.09
CA ARG A 155 -21.18 -15.93 -5.47
C ARG A 155 -20.16 -16.51 -6.43
N ARG A 156 -20.63 -17.11 -7.53
CA ARG A 156 -19.76 -17.66 -8.59
C ARG A 156 -18.94 -16.60 -9.31
N GLY A 157 -19.37 -15.35 -9.28
CA GLY A 157 -18.68 -14.25 -9.93
C GLY A 157 -18.92 -12.91 -9.24
N PRO A 158 -18.21 -11.86 -9.70
CA PRO A 158 -18.14 -10.54 -9.07
C PRO A 158 -19.37 -9.68 -9.37
N GLY A 159 -20.50 -9.99 -8.77
CA GLY A 159 -21.73 -9.27 -9.04
C GLY A 159 -22.95 -9.95 -8.43
N THR A 160 -24.02 -9.19 -8.25
CA THR A 160 -25.30 -9.70 -7.76
C THR A 160 -26.02 -10.59 -8.77
N ASN A 161 -25.66 -10.52 -10.05
CA ASN A 161 -26.24 -11.35 -11.12
C ASN A 161 -25.65 -12.78 -11.19
N TYR A 162 -24.61 -13.08 -10.43
CA TYR A 162 -24.02 -14.42 -10.39
C TYR A 162 -24.71 -15.30 -9.35
N ALA A 163 -24.83 -16.60 -9.66
CA ALA A 163 -25.41 -17.60 -8.77
C ALA A 163 -24.69 -17.63 -7.40
N VAL A 164 -25.48 -17.80 -6.34
CA VAL A 164 -25.00 -17.99 -4.96
C VAL A 164 -24.47 -19.42 -4.82
N LEU A 165 -23.26 -19.57 -4.30
CA LEU A 165 -22.58 -20.84 -4.04
C LEU A 165 -22.61 -21.22 -2.55
N GLY A 166 -22.88 -20.26 -1.68
CA GLY A 166 -22.93 -20.42 -0.24
C GLY A 166 -23.08 -19.07 0.46
N GLU A 167 -22.99 -19.09 1.78
CA GLU A 167 -23.26 -17.95 2.65
C GLU A 167 -22.24 -17.90 3.79
N LEU A 168 -21.96 -16.71 4.31
CA LEU A 168 -21.08 -16.47 5.45
C LEU A 168 -21.82 -15.66 6.52
N ASN A 169 -21.55 -15.95 7.78
CA ASN A 169 -22.08 -15.24 8.93
C ASN A 169 -21.17 -14.08 9.32
N ASN A 170 -21.73 -13.09 10.04
CA ASN A 170 -20.91 -12.08 10.72
C ASN A 170 -19.89 -12.75 11.65
N GLY A 171 -18.63 -12.33 11.55
CA GLY A 171 -17.51 -12.88 12.31
C GLY A 171 -16.72 -13.96 11.59
N ASP A 172 -17.25 -14.54 10.50
CA ASP A 172 -16.52 -15.53 9.71
C ASP A 172 -15.24 -14.94 9.16
N ILE A 173 -14.16 -15.73 9.23
CA ILE A 173 -12.84 -15.36 8.71
C ILE A 173 -12.54 -16.18 7.46
N VAL A 174 -12.25 -15.49 6.36
CA VAL A 174 -12.01 -16.08 5.05
C VAL A 174 -10.67 -15.62 4.48
N ARG A 175 -10.03 -16.46 3.66
CA ARG A 175 -8.77 -16.09 3.03
C ARG A 175 -9.00 -15.14 1.86
N ASN A 176 -8.21 -14.10 1.77
CA ASN A 176 -8.20 -13.19 0.64
C ASN A 176 -7.50 -13.83 -0.56
N ARG A 177 -8.15 -13.85 -1.73
CA ARG A 177 -7.56 -14.26 -3.01
C ARG A 177 -7.41 -13.09 -4.00
N GLY A 178 -7.78 -11.88 -3.57
CA GLY A 178 -7.69 -10.66 -4.35
C GLY A 178 -9.06 -10.01 -4.55
N CYS A 179 -9.05 -8.71 -4.83
CA CYS A 179 -10.27 -7.96 -5.08
C CYS A 179 -10.19 -7.28 -6.44
N LYS A 180 -11.36 -7.10 -7.06
CA LYS A 180 -11.51 -6.33 -8.29
C LYS A 180 -12.69 -5.39 -8.20
N ARG A 181 -12.61 -4.28 -8.92
CA ARG A 181 -13.69 -3.31 -9.00
C ARG A 181 -14.62 -3.68 -10.16
N VAL A 182 -15.91 -3.88 -9.88
CA VAL A 182 -16.94 -4.13 -10.90
C VAL A 182 -18.06 -3.13 -10.69
N GLY A 183 -18.23 -2.25 -11.68
CA GLY A 183 -19.08 -1.07 -11.54
C GLY A 183 -18.61 -0.19 -10.39
N GLN A 184 -19.52 0.14 -9.48
CA GLN A 184 -19.24 0.95 -8.29
C GLN A 184 -18.84 0.11 -7.06
N SER A 185 -18.88 -1.22 -7.16
CA SER A 185 -18.63 -2.11 -6.02
C SER A 185 -17.27 -2.78 -6.11
N ARG A 186 -16.61 -2.94 -4.95
CA ARG A 186 -15.46 -3.83 -4.78
C ARG A 186 -15.98 -5.24 -4.56
N TRP A 187 -15.49 -6.19 -5.34
CA TRP A 187 -15.77 -7.61 -5.17
C TRP A 187 -14.47 -8.32 -4.83
N CYS A 188 -14.47 -9.13 -3.78
CA CYS A 188 -13.29 -9.86 -3.34
C CYS A 188 -13.51 -11.35 -3.56
N GLU A 189 -12.54 -11.97 -4.23
CA GLU A 189 -12.45 -13.41 -4.28
C GLU A 189 -11.91 -13.90 -2.95
N ILE A 190 -12.62 -14.87 -2.38
CA ILE A 190 -12.31 -15.43 -1.08
C ILE A 190 -12.21 -16.95 -1.19
N GLU A 191 -11.48 -17.54 -0.26
CA GLU A 191 -11.45 -18.99 -0.04
C GLU A 191 -11.95 -19.27 1.38
N ALA A 192 -13.00 -20.08 1.48
CA ALA A 192 -13.71 -20.35 2.72
C ALA A 192 -14.06 -21.83 2.92
N GLY A 193 -14.18 -22.21 4.19
CA GLY A 193 -14.51 -23.57 4.63
C GLY A 193 -13.37 -24.58 4.46
N GLU A 194 -13.55 -25.75 5.06
CA GLU A 194 -12.56 -26.85 5.04
C GLU A 194 -12.24 -27.34 3.63
N ALA A 195 -13.26 -27.34 2.75
CA ALA A 195 -13.12 -27.71 1.35
C ALA A 195 -12.42 -26.64 0.49
N ARG A 196 -11.94 -25.53 1.09
CA ARG A 196 -11.25 -24.43 0.40
C ARG A 196 -12.02 -23.93 -0.82
N ARG A 197 -13.34 -23.77 -0.69
CA ARG A 197 -14.20 -23.35 -1.79
C ARG A 197 -13.95 -21.88 -2.10
N ARG A 198 -13.84 -21.56 -3.39
CA ARG A 198 -13.65 -20.21 -3.89
C ARG A 198 -14.95 -19.58 -4.34
N GLY A 199 -15.07 -18.28 -4.11
CA GLY A 199 -16.19 -17.48 -4.57
C GLY A 199 -15.97 -16.00 -4.34
N TRP A 200 -16.95 -15.20 -4.75
CA TRP A 200 -16.89 -13.74 -4.73
C TRP A 200 -17.90 -13.18 -3.73
N VAL A 201 -17.45 -12.26 -2.89
CA VAL A 201 -18.29 -11.55 -1.93
C VAL A 201 -18.17 -10.04 -2.15
N ASN A 202 -19.18 -9.29 -1.72
CA ASN A 202 -19.13 -7.84 -1.79
C ASN A 202 -18.19 -7.31 -0.69
N GLY A 203 -17.21 -6.51 -1.09
CA GLY A 203 -16.17 -5.99 -0.21
C GLY A 203 -16.64 -4.97 0.82
N ASN A 204 -17.88 -4.47 0.75
CA ASN A 204 -18.43 -3.57 1.76
C ASN A 204 -18.62 -4.25 3.12
N PHE A 205 -18.87 -5.56 3.10
CA PHE A 205 -19.07 -6.42 4.28
C PHE A 205 -17.79 -7.10 4.76
N LEU A 206 -16.62 -6.66 4.27
CA LEU A 206 -15.33 -7.22 4.65
C LEU A 206 -14.51 -6.19 5.43
N ARG A 207 -13.90 -6.66 6.52
CA ARG A 207 -12.90 -5.92 7.29
C ARG A 207 -11.65 -6.77 7.44
N GLU A 208 -10.52 -6.12 7.55
CA GLU A 208 -9.22 -6.79 7.56
C GLU A 208 -9.07 -7.65 8.82
N SER A 209 -8.45 -8.82 8.68
CA SER A 209 -8.25 -9.74 9.79
C SER A 209 -6.97 -10.55 9.66
N GLY A 210 -6.56 -11.14 10.77
CA GLY A 210 -5.57 -12.22 10.79
C GLY A 210 -6.23 -13.58 10.53
N PRO A 211 -5.44 -14.67 10.53
CA PRO A 211 -5.99 -16.02 10.45
C PRO A 211 -6.97 -16.30 11.60
N PRO A 212 -7.89 -17.28 11.44
CA PRO A 212 -8.71 -17.78 12.54
C PRO A 212 -7.83 -18.15 13.74
N ARG A 213 -8.27 -17.79 14.95
CA ARG A 213 -7.59 -18.13 16.20
C ARG A 213 -8.19 -19.37 16.84
#